data_AF-A0A2D5GD83-F1
#
_entry.id   AF-A0A2D5GD83-F1
#
_cell.length_a   1.000
_cell.length_b   1.000
_cell.length_c   1.000
_cell.angle_alpha   90.00
_cell.angle_beta   90.00
_cell.angle_gamma   90.00
#
_symmetry.space_group_name_H-M   'P 1'
#
loop_
_entity.id
_entity.type
_entity.pdbx_description
1 polymer ?
#
loop_
_entity_poly.entity_id
_entity_poly.type
_entity_poly.pdbx_seq_one_letter_code
_entity_poly.pdbx_strand_id
1 'polypeptide(L)'
;MAYVDLNPVRAAISDCPEASDFTSIQQRIREYAPEVDHTEPSPDKPVLKPFSAKQADSDFAIAFDPADYLELVDWTGRCAREDKRGAISSHLPPILSRLNIDAEQWLKAMQPSGIKPCRAIGHLEKLKSFAKQVGCRWLRESQQFSPLFSRPA
;
A
#
# COMPACT_ATOMS: atom_id res chain seq x y z
N MET A 1 -12.97 -3.32 -7.50
CA MET A 1 -11.56 -2.91 -7.65
C MET A 1 -10.66 -4.11 -7.92
N ALA A 2 -10.56 -5.08 -7.01
CA ALA A 2 -9.70 -6.27 -7.16
C ALA A 2 -9.81 -7.02 -8.50
N TYR A 3 -11.03 -7.16 -9.05
CA TYR A 3 -11.22 -7.77 -10.37
C TYR A 3 -10.42 -7.06 -11.48
N VAL A 4 -10.55 -5.74 -11.56
CA VAL A 4 -9.88 -4.91 -12.58
C VAL A 4 -8.38 -4.91 -12.35
N ASP A 5 -7.96 -4.81 -11.08
CA ASP A 5 -6.55 -4.84 -10.69
C ASP A 5 -5.86 -6.16 -11.05
N LEU A 6 -6.60 -7.28 -11.06
CA LEU A 6 -6.11 -8.60 -11.47
C LEU A 6 -6.27 -8.89 -12.96
N ASN A 7 -6.95 -8.05 -13.74
CA ASN A 7 -7.21 -8.36 -15.14
C ASN A 7 -5.94 -8.53 -15.97
N PRO A 8 -4.91 -7.65 -15.86
CA PRO A 8 -3.68 -7.86 -16.61
C PRO A 8 -2.95 -9.15 -16.20
N VAL A 9 -2.99 -9.52 -14.92
CA VAL A 9 -2.44 -10.79 -14.44
C VAL A 9 -3.21 -11.98 -15.03
N ARG A 10 -4.54 -11.95 -14.99
CA ARG A 10 -5.40 -13.02 -15.52
C ARG A 10 -5.33 -13.17 -17.03
N ALA A 11 -5.04 -12.08 -17.74
CA ALA A 11 -4.81 -12.04 -19.17
C ALA A 11 -3.37 -12.45 -19.55
N ALA A 12 -2.50 -12.73 -18.58
CA ALA A 12 -1.07 -12.99 -18.77
C ALA A 12 -0.32 -11.83 -19.46
N ILE A 13 -0.77 -10.59 -19.21
CA ILE A 13 -0.11 -9.35 -19.64
C ILE A 13 0.93 -8.90 -18.60
N SER A 14 0.72 -9.25 -17.33
CA SER A 14 1.66 -9.01 -16.22
C SER A 14 1.76 -10.26 -15.34
N ASP A 15 2.92 -10.47 -14.71
CA ASP A 15 3.12 -11.58 -13.78
C ASP A 15 2.59 -11.27 -12.38
N CYS A 16 2.48 -10.00 -12.01
CA CYS A 16 2.08 -9.57 -10.67
C CYS A 16 1.36 -8.21 -10.65
N PRO A 17 0.62 -7.89 -9.57
CA PRO A 17 -0.09 -6.60 -9.44
C PRO A 17 0.81 -5.36 -9.49
N GLU A 18 2.05 -5.45 -9.02
CA GLU A 18 3.05 -4.38 -8.98
C GLU A 18 3.46 -3.93 -10.40
N ALA A 19 3.60 -4.90 -11.31
CA ALA A 19 3.94 -4.68 -12.71
C ALA A 19 2.70 -4.52 -13.61
N SER A 20 1.49 -4.55 -13.02
CA SER A 20 0.22 -4.46 -13.73
C SER A 20 -0.08 -3.01 -14.13
N ASP A 21 0.41 -2.60 -15.29
CA ASP A 21 0.29 -1.21 -15.77
C ASP A 21 -1.15 -0.71 -15.86
N PHE A 22 -1.32 0.57 -15.51
CA PHE A 22 -2.60 1.29 -15.57
C PHE A 22 -3.70 0.72 -14.67
N THR A 23 -3.32 0.08 -13.55
CA THR A 23 -4.26 -0.41 -12.54
C THR A 23 -4.26 0.44 -11.27
N SER A 24 -5.37 0.41 -10.53
CA SER A 24 -5.49 1.14 -9.28
C SER A 24 -4.59 0.57 -8.19
N ILE A 25 -4.36 -0.76 -8.20
CA ILE A 25 -3.41 -1.39 -7.28
C ILE A 25 -1.97 -0.95 -7.55
N GLN A 26 -1.55 -0.89 -8.81
CA GLN A 26 -0.21 -0.38 -9.16
C GLN A 26 -0.05 1.07 -8.71
N GLN A 27 -1.06 1.91 -8.99
CA GLN A 27 -1.05 3.30 -8.57
C GLN A 27 -0.87 3.43 -7.04
N ARG A 28 -1.63 2.66 -6.26
CA ARG A 28 -1.54 2.67 -4.80
C ARG A 28 -0.18 2.18 -4.33
N ILE A 29 0.34 1.09 -4.89
CA ILE A 29 1.67 0.55 -4.56
C ILE A 29 2.77 1.59 -4.82
N ARG A 30 2.72 2.28 -5.96
CA ARG A 30 3.67 3.36 -6.29
C ARG A 30 3.53 4.57 -5.35
N GLU A 31 2.34 4.85 -4.84
CA GLU A 31 2.12 5.89 -3.81
C GLU A 31 2.73 5.51 -2.45
N TYR A 32 2.87 4.21 -2.15
CA TYR A 32 3.61 3.74 -0.98
C TYR A 32 5.13 3.67 -1.21
N ALA A 33 5.60 3.69 -2.47
CA ALA A 33 7.01 3.59 -2.78
C ALA A 33 7.76 4.90 -2.46
N PRO A 34 8.91 4.84 -1.75
CA PRO A 34 9.63 6.02 -1.29
C PRO A 34 10.27 6.84 -2.43
N GLU A 35 10.51 6.21 -3.58
CA GLU A 35 11.23 6.77 -4.73
C GLU A 35 10.37 7.68 -5.61
N VAL A 36 9.06 7.73 -5.40
CA VAL A 36 8.16 8.61 -6.16
C VAL A 36 8.03 9.93 -5.42
N ASP A 37 8.53 11.00 -6.02
CA ASP A 37 8.27 12.36 -5.55
C ASP A 37 6.79 12.70 -5.81
N HIS A 38 5.99 12.87 -4.76
CA HIS A 38 4.55 13.13 -4.87
C HIS A 38 4.25 14.63 -4.94
N THR A 39 5.26 15.45 -5.23
CA THR A 39 5.20 16.89 -5.08
C THR A 39 4.30 17.55 -6.11
N GLU A 40 3.96 16.87 -7.21
CA GLU A 40 3.09 17.41 -8.24
C GLU A 40 2.01 16.38 -8.67
N PRO A 41 0.71 16.69 -8.52
CA PRO A 41 -0.33 15.91 -9.14
C PRO A 41 -0.16 15.97 -10.66
N SER A 42 0.17 14.84 -11.28
CA SER A 42 0.13 14.75 -12.75
C SER A 42 -1.32 14.95 -13.19
N PRO A 43 -1.62 15.91 -14.08
CA PRO A 43 -2.98 16.21 -14.51
C PRO A 43 -3.70 15.00 -15.14
N ASP A 44 -2.93 14.02 -15.63
CA ASP A 44 -3.44 12.82 -16.28
C ASP A 44 -3.69 11.65 -15.32
N LYS A 45 -3.31 11.76 -14.04
CA LYS A 45 -3.45 10.68 -13.05
C LYS A 45 -4.78 10.81 -12.29
N PRO A 46 -5.65 9.80 -12.29
CA PRO A 46 -6.89 9.86 -11.52
C PRO A 46 -6.60 9.87 -10.01
N VAL A 47 -7.34 10.70 -9.27
CA VAL A 47 -7.31 10.71 -7.81
C VAL A 47 -8.12 9.53 -7.28
N LEU A 48 -7.47 8.60 -6.59
CA LEU A 48 -8.14 7.44 -6.01
C LEU A 48 -8.75 7.79 -4.65
N LYS A 49 -9.94 7.24 -4.35
CA LYS A 49 -10.47 7.30 -2.99
C LYS A 49 -9.48 6.63 -2.02
N PRO A 50 -9.13 7.25 -0.89
CA PRO A 50 -8.28 6.63 0.11
C PRO A 50 -8.97 5.41 0.72
N PHE A 51 -8.18 4.52 1.31
CA PHE A 51 -8.66 3.45 2.17
C PHE A 51 -8.69 3.94 3.61
N SER A 52 -9.70 3.54 4.37
CA SER A 52 -9.79 3.75 5.81
C SER A 52 -10.31 2.49 6.48
N ALA A 53 -9.63 2.02 7.51
CA ALA A 53 -10.12 0.94 8.36
C ALA A 53 -11.33 1.37 9.23
N LYS A 54 -11.63 2.68 9.28
CA LYS A 54 -12.76 3.22 10.05
C LYS A 54 -14.00 3.32 9.17
N GLN A 55 -15.05 2.61 9.56
CA GLN A 55 -16.32 2.63 8.85
C GLN A 55 -16.98 4.03 8.81
N ALA A 56 -16.69 4.87 9.79
CA ALA A 56 -17.19 6.25 9.88
C ALA A 56 -16.70 7.17 8.75
N ASP A 57 -15.62 6.83 8.05
CA ASP A 57 -15.05 7.66 6.97
C ASP A 57 -15.60 7.31 5.57
N SER A 58 -16.62 6.45 5.49
CA SER A 58 -17.09 5.80 4.25
C SER A 58 -17.59 6.73 3.14
N ASP A 59 -17.98 7.96 3.47
CA ASP A 59 -18.37 8.98 2.48
C ASP A 59 -17.18 9.42 1.61
N PHE A 60 -15.99 9.50 2.22
CA PHE A 60 -14.76 10.03 1.60
C PHE A 60 -13.69 8.97 1.36
N ALA A 61 -13.79 7.81 2.03
CA ALA A 61 -12.84 6.72 1.95
C ALA A 61 -13.54 5.38 1.69
N ILE A 62 -12.81 4.44 1.10
CA ILE A 62 -13.25 3.04 1.05
C ILE A 62 -13.03 2.46 2.45
N ALA A 63 -14.10 2.02 3.10
CA ALA A 63 -14.08 1.42 4.43
C ALA A 63 -13.46 0.00 4.40
N PHE A 64 -12.15 -0.05 4.17
CA PHE A 64 -11.36 -1.27 4.08
C PHE A 64 -9.90 -0.94 4.42
N ASP A 65 -9.19 -1.88 5.04
CA ASP A 65 -7.78 -1.69 5.34
C ASP A 65 -6.92 -1.82 4.06
N PRO A 66 -5.93 -0.93 3.85
CA PRO A 66 -5.07 -1.01 2.67
C PRO A 66 -4.25 -2.31 2.59
N ALA A 67 -3.76 -2.86 3.70
CA ALA A 67 -2.97 -4.09 3.67
C ALA A 67 -3.87 -5.30 3.45
N ASP A 68 -5.02 -5.35 4.12
CA ASP A 68 -6.03 -6.40 3.87
C ASP A 68 -6.46 -6.39 2.39
N TYR A 69 -6.52 -5.22 1.76
CA TYR A 69 -6.82 -5.11 0.33
C TYR A 69 -5.74 -5.76 -0.54
N LEU A 70 -4.48 -5.49 -0.22
CA LEU A 70 -3.35 -6.08 -0.94
C LEU A 70 -3.35 -7.60 -0.79
N GLU A 71 -3.53 -8.11 0.44
CA GLU A 71 -3.59 -9.55 0.70
C GLU A 71 -4.77 -10.21 -0.01
N LEU A 72 -5.96 -9.59 0.02
CA LEU A 72 -7.12 -10.07 -0.73
C LEU A 72 -6.80 -10.18 -2.23
N VAL A 73 -6.15 -9.18 -2.81
CA VAL A 73 -5.77 -9.21 -4.22
C VAL A 73 -4.70 -10.29 -4.50
N ASP A 74 -3.72 -10.46 -3.62
CA ASP A 74 -2.69 -11.49 -3.76
C ASP A 74 -3.29 -12.91 -3.66
N TRP A 75 -4.10 -13.19 -2.65
CA TRP A 75 -4.79 -14.47 -2.50
C TRP A 75 -5.67 -14.78 -3.71
N THR A 76 -6.51 -13.83 -4.13
CA THR A 76 -7.42 -14.04 -5.27
C THR A 76 -6.69 -14.07 -6.62
N GLY A 77 -5.50 -13.46 -6.72
CA GLY A 77 -4.64 -13.52 -7.89
C GLY A 77 -3.90 -14.84 -8.03
N ARG A 78 -3.57 -15.51 -6.91
CA ARG A 78 -2.95 -16.85 -6.90
C ARG A 78 -3.93 -17.97 -7.24
N CYS A 79 -5.22 -17.76 -7.03
CA CYS A 79 -6.25 -18.72 -7.43
C CYS A 79 -6.25 -18.90 -8.96
N ALA A 80 -5.62 -19.98 -9.44
CA ALA A 80 -5.71 -20.39 -10.83
C ALA A 80 -7.16 -20.74 -11.17
N ARG A 81 -7.71 -20.08 -12.19
CA ARG A 81 -9.06 -20.34 -12.70
C ARG A 81 -8.95 -21.02 -14.06
N GLU A 82 -9.75 -22.06 -14.27
CA GLU A 82 -9.78 -22.80 -15.54
C GLU A 82 -10.12 -21.90 -16.75
N ASP A 83 -10.91 -20.83 -16.53
CA ASP A 83 -11.30 -19.88 -17.57
C ASP A 83 -10.27 -18.77 -17.84
N LYS A 84 -9.12 -18.76 -17.16
CA LYS A 84 -8.10 -17.72 -17.25
C LYS A 84 -6.72 -18.28 -17.60
N ARG A 85 -5.93 -17.47 -18.29
CA ARG A 85 -4.63 -17.87 -18.83
C ARG A 85 -3.46 -17.57 -17.88
N GLY A 86 -3.65 -16.66 -16.93
CA GLY A 86 -2.63 -16.27 -15.97
C GLY A 86 -3.14 -16.27 -14.54
N ALA A 87 -2.20 -16.44 -13.61
CA ALA A 87 -2.37 -16.37 -12.17
C ALA A 87 -1.03 -15.93 -11.55
N ILE A 88 -1.07 -15.36 -10.35
CA ILE A 88 0.14 -15.04 -9.59
C ILE A 88 0.83 -16.36 -9.21
N SER A 89 2.12 -16.47 -9.53
CA SER A 89 2.91 -17.67 -9.21
C SER A 89 2.94 -17.96 -7.71
N SER A 90 2.74 -19.21 -7.33
CA SER A 90 2.86 -19.67 -5.93
C SER A 90 4.27 -19.49 -5.37
N HIS A 91 5.28 -19.39 -6.24
CA HIS A 91 6.67 -19.15 -5.86
C HIS A 91 6.96 -17.71 -5.45
N LEU A 92 6.11 -16.75 -5.83
CA LEU A 92 6.27 -15.37 -5.39
C LEU A 92 5.95 -15.25 -3.89
N PRO A 93 6.76 -14.52 -3.09
CA PRO A 93 6.42 -14.24 -1.70
C PRO A 93 5.07 -13.52 -1.57
N PRO A 94 4.42 -13.54 -0.39
CA PRO A 94 3.22 -12.75 -0.13
C PRO A 94 3.43 -11.27 -0.47
N ILE A 95 2.38 -10.60 -0.95
CA ILE A 95 2.48 -9.21 -1.43
C ILE A 95 3.07 -8.25 -0.39
N LEU A 96 2.74 -8.40 0.89
CA LEU A 96 3.30 -7.55 1.94
C LEU A 96 4.82 -7.70 2.02
N SER A 97 5.34 -8.94 1.94
CA SER A 97 6.77 -9.20 1.89
C SER A 97 7.43 -8.61 0.64
N ARG A 98 6.77 -8.70 -0.52
CA ARG A 98 7.28 -8.11 -1.78
C ARG A 98 7.33 -6.58 -1.74
N LEU A 99 6.46 -5.97 -0.95
CA LEU A 99 6.40 -4.54 -0.70
C LEU A 99 7.24 -4.08 0.50
N ASN A 100 8.02 -4.98 1.12
CA ASN A 100 8.78 -4.72 2.36
C ASN A 100 7.92 -4.22 3.53
N ILE A 101 6.69 -4.74 3.65
CA ILE A 101 5.77 -4.46 4.76
C ILE A 101 5.82 -5.65 5.72
N ASP A 102 6.20 -5.40 6.97
CA ASP A 102 6.15 -6.39 8.05
C ASP A 102 4.70 -6.55 8.54
N ALA A 103 4.13 -7.73 8.27
CA ALA A 103 2.73 -8.04 8.60
C ALA A 103 2.45 -8.03 10.11
N GLU A 104 3.38 -8.47 10.96
CA GLU A 104 3.18 -8.50 12.41
C GLU A 104 3.18 -7.09 13.00
N GLN A 105 4.13 -6.27 12.57
CA GLN A 105 4.21 -4.87 12.98
C GLN A 105 3.00 -4.09 12.47
N TRP A 106 2.47 -4.45 11.30
CA TRP A 106 1.28 -3.84 10.73
C TRP A 106 0.06 -4.15 11.59
N LEU A 107 -0.14 -5.43 11.93
CA LEU A 107 -1.21 -5.85 12.81
C LEU A 107 -1.14 -5.17 14.18
N LYS A 108 0.06 -5.01 14.76
CA LYS A 108 0.26 -4.27 16.02
C LYS A 108 -0.12 -2.80 15.89
N ALA A 109 0.14 -2.17 14.74
CA ALA A 109 -0.19 -0.77 14.48
C ALA A 109 -1.70 -0.53 14.41
N MET A 110 -2.45 -1.51 13.92
CA MET A 110 -3.89 -1.42 13.68
C MET A 110 -4.78 -1.85 14.87
N GLN A 111 -4.19 -2.33 15.98
CA GLN A 111 -4.96 -2.58 17.21
C GLN A 111 -5.55 -1.27 17.80
N PRO A 112 -6.65 -1.32 18.58
CA PRO A 112 -7.20 -0.14 19.25
C PRO A 112 -6.21 0.57 20.20
N SER A 113 -5.27 -0.19 20.76
CA SER A 113 -4.14 0.31 21.58
C SER A 113 -2.92 0.74 20.74
N GLY A 114 -3.03 0.66 19.41
CA GLY A 114 -1.95 0.56 18.43
C GLY A 114 -1.02 1.76 18.37
N ILE A 115 -1.08 2.51 17.27
CA ILE A 115 -0.20 3.66 17.07
C ILE A 115 -0.41 4.69 18.20
N LYS A 116 0.62 4.88 19.03
CA LYS A 116 0.66 5.98 20.01
C LYS A 116 0.48 7.31 19.27
N PRO A 117 -0.27 8.27 19.84
CA PRO A 117 -0.47 9.56 19.22
C PRO A 117 0.89 10.23 18.97
N CYS A 118 1.24 10.37 17.70
CA CYS A 118 2.40 11.11 17.26
C CYS A 118 2.05 11.94 16.04
N ARG A 119 2.86 12.97 15.82
CA ARG A 119 2.53 14.05 14.88
C ARG A 119 2.57 13.59 13.42
N ALA A 120 3.39 12.60 13.10
CA ALA A 120 3.47 11.95 11.81
C ALA A 120 4.16 10.58 11.95
N ILE A 121 3.83 9.66 11.04
CA ILE A 121 4.43 8.33 10.92
C ILE A 121 4.63 8.05 9.43
N GLY A 122 5.71 7.39 9.08
CA GLY A 122 5.97 6.96 7.71
C GLY A 122 7.45 6.82 7.44
N HIS A 123 7.80 6.64 6.17
CA HIS A 123 9.19 6.56 5.73
C HIS A 123 9.97 7.82 6.12
N LEU A 124 11.21 7.65 6.60
CA LEU A 124 12.04 8.74 7.09
C LEU A 124 12.13 9.91 6.09
N GLU A 125 12.32 9.61 4.81
CA GLU A 125 12.38 10.61 3.74
C GLU A 125 11.07 11.40 3.56
N LYS A 126 9.92 10.74 3.73
CA LYS A 126 8.61 11.39 3.68
C LYS A 126 8.37 12.22 4.95
N LEU A 127 8.80 11.73 6.12
CA LEU A 127 8.75 12.49 7.37
C LEU A 127 9.62 13.76 7.30
N LYS A 128 10.80 13.69 6.68
CA LYS A 128 11.65 14.86 6.42
C LYS A 128 10.97 15.87 5.50
N SER A 129 10.36 15.39 4.42
CA SER A 129 9.65 16.24 3.45
C SER A 129 8.43 16.91 4.10
N PHE A 130 7.65 16.15 4.87
CA PHE A 130 6.56 16.67 5.68
C PHE A 130 7.05 17.71 6.68
N ALA A 131 8.11 17.45 7.45
CA ALA A 131 8.68 18.39 8.42
C ALA A 131 9.01 19.76 7.78
N LYS A 132 9.60 19.75 6.58
CA LYS A 132 9.87 20.97 5.80
C LYS A 132 8.58 21.71 5.44
N GLN A 133 7.58 20.99 4.94
CA GLN A 133 6.30 21.57 4.53
C GLN A 133 5.54 22.21 5.70
N VAL A 134 5.56 21.60 6.88
CA VAL A 134 4.89 22.15 8.08
C VAL A 134 5.77 23.14 8.86
N GLY A 135 6.96 23.50 8.35
CA GLY A 135 7.88 24.43 8.99
C GLY A 135 8.46 23.95 10.33
N CYS A 136 8.50 22.64 10.55
CA CYS A 136 8.89 22.05 11.83
C CYS A 136 10.35 21.60 11.81
N ARG A 137 11.14 22.06 12.79
CA ARG A 137 12.56 21.65 12.95
C ARG A 137 12.74 20.24 13.50
N TRP A 138 11.76 19.72 14.24
CA TRP A 138 11.77 18.36 14.77
C TRP A 138 10.38 17.72 14.69
N LEU A 139 10.36 16.43 14.38
CA LEU A 139 9.19 15.56 14.52
C LEU A 139 9.57 14.45 15.48
N ARG A 140 8.73 14.21 16.50
CA ARG A 140 8.88 13.03 17.35
C ARG A 140 8.26 11.86 16.61
N GLU A 141 9.11 11.02 16.03
CA GLU A 141 8.70 9.73 15.46
C GLU A 141 8.40 8.73 16.58
N SER A 142 7.41 7.87 16.37
CA SER A 142 7.24 6.68 17.21
C SER A 142 8.21 5.59 16.72
N GLN A 143 9.27 5.32 17.47
CA GLN A 143 10.20 4.22 17.16
C GLN A 143 9.51 2.85 17.13
N GLN A 144 8.31 2.74 17.70
CA GLN A 144 7.51 1.51 17.75
C GLN A 144 7.24 0.91 16.37
N PHE A 145 7.17 1.73 15.32
CA PHE A 145 6.80 1.32 13.97
C PHE A 145 7.82 1.72 12.90
N SER A 146 8.99 2.22 13.30
CA SER A 146 10.10 2.48 12.35
C SER A 146 10.42 1.27 11.46
N PRO A 147 10.34 0.00 11.94
CA PRO A 147 10.52 -1.17 11.08
C PRO A 147 9.48 -1.32 9.95
N LEU A 148 8.27 -0.76 10.08
CA LEU A 148 7.26 -0.78 9.00
C LEU A 148 7.68 0.06 7.80
N PHE A 149 8.60 0.99 7.99
CA PHE A 149 9.00 1.96 6.99
C PHE A 149 10.50 1.95 6.72
N SER A 150 11.22 0.96 7.26
CA SER A 150 12.66 0.78 7.09
C SER A 150 12.92 -0.39 6.13
N ARG A 151 13.87 -0.24 5.21
CA ARG A 151 14.32 -1.38 4.38
C ARG A 151 15.00 -2.41 5.27
N PRO A 152 14.74 -3.72 5.12
CA PRO A 152 15.64 -4.74 5.63
C PRO A 152 17.01 -4.59 4.93
N ALA A 153 18.09 -4.84 5.69
CA ALA A 153 19.46 -4.81 5.20
C ALA A 153 19.74 -5.95 4.21
#